data_AF-A0A7S1ZP92-F1
#
_entry.id   AF-A0A7S1ZP92-F1
#
_cell.length_a   1.000
_cell.length_b   1.000
_cell.length_c   1.000
_cell.angle_alpha   90.00
_cell.angle_beta   90.00
_cell.angle_gamma   90.00
#
_symmetry.space_group_name_H-M   'P 1'
#
loop_
_entity.id
_entity.type
_entity.pdbx_description
1 polymer ?
#
loop_
_entity_poly.entity_id
_entity_poly.type
_entity_poly.pdbx_seq_one_letter_code
_entity_poly.pdbx_strand_id
1 'polypeptide(L)'
;MSAATKLGKCFVSPSRVASILDWKAMDSAVMAVDFSGKHVGVAVAGHPARGSVSCLLTSSEKKSQPSDELFGQLEDLVKEHKVCALVVGWPLQAEGRPGKPCGRVLHVLDRIVQRKGSMLSKARPFTLWDDRSEVTDNDRNDDDVPDEWGRSVSFSCTPSVKHDDQILISKVRYARSDSLTDSSNRATDILSKFLDSHWECSDLGQIGHRDSTSMPSVASRETKDIISSEGRSRASMEKMLL
;
A
#
# COMPACT_ATOMS: atom_id res chain seq x y z
N MET A 1 29.15 -6.58 -4.87
CA MET A 1 27.68 -6.41 -4.85
C MET A 1 27.33 -5.68 -3.57
N SER A 2 26.70 -4.50 -3.64
CA SER A 2 26.31 -3.76 -2.43
C SER A 2 25.18 -4.52 -1.73
N ALA A 3 25.28 -4.70 -0.41
CA ALA A 3 24.24 -5.39 0.36
C ALA A 3 22.96 -4.55 0.36
N ALA A 4 21.81 -5.21 0.15
CA ALA A 4 20.51 -4.54 0.19
C ALA A 4 20.31 -3.86 1.56
N THR A 5 19.96 -2.57 1.54
CA THR A 5 19.64 -1.79 2.74
C THR A 5 18.45 -2.42 3.46
N LYS A 6 18.33 -2.19 4.78
CA LYS A 6 17.19 -2.71 5.55
C LYS A 6 15.86 -2.23 4.99
N LEU A 7 15.82 -0.96 4.54
CA LEU A 7 14.67 -0.37 3.88
C LEU A 7 14.29 -1.13 2.60
N GLY A 8 15.27 -1.44 1.73
CA GLY A 8 15.03 -2.18 0.49
C GLY A 8 14.47 -3.59 0.70
N LYS A 9 14.66 -4.19 1.88
CA LYS A 9 14.08 -5.52 2.21
C LYS A 9 12.60 -5.46 2.59
N CYS A 10 12.08 -4.27 2.90
CA CYS A 10 10.68 -4.06 3.28
C CYS A 10 9.87 -3.43 2.14
N PHE A 11 10.53 -2.99 1.07
CA PHE A 11 9.87 -2.40 -0.10
C PHE A 11 9.39 -3.51 -1.04
N VAL A 12 8.11 -3.47 -1.42
CA VAL A 12 7.49 -4.44 -2.34
C VAL A 12 6.58 -3.73 -3.35
N SER A 13 6.23 -4.42 -4.43
CA SER A 13 5.30 -3.89 -5.43
C SER A 13 3.89 -3.66 -4.85
N PRO A 14 3.12 -2.70 -5.40
CA PRO A 14 1.73 -2.48 -5.01
C PRO A 14 0.87 -3.75 -5.07
N SER A 15 0.98 -4.53 -6.14
CA SER A 15 0.26 -5.80 -6.29
C SER A 15 0.65 -6.82 -5.22
N ARG A 16 1.91 -6.81 -4.75
CA ARG A 16 2.33 -7.66 -3.65
C ARG A 16 1.68 -7.23 -2.34
N VAL A 17 1.60 -5.93 -2.05
CA VAL A 17 0.84 -5.40 -0.90
C VAL A 17 -0.62 -5.84 -0.98
N ALA A 18 -1.27 -5.68 -2.14
CA ALA A 18 -2.64 -6.11 -2.38
C ALA A 18 -2.85 -7.62 -2.14
N SER A 19 -1.86 -8.45 -2.47
CA SER A 19 -1.89 -9.90 -2.22
C SER A 19 -1.62 -10.29 -0.76
N ILE A 20 -0.90 -9.46 0.00
CA ILE A 20 -0.55 -9.71 1.42
C ILE A 20 -1.73 -9.41 2.34
N LEU A 21 -2.63 -8.53 1.90
CA LEU A 21 -4.00 -8.58 2.35
C LEU A 21 -4.55 -9.92 1.87
N ASP A 22 -4.26 -10.99 2.61
CA ASP A 22 -4.95 -12.23 2.44
C ASP A 22 -6.36 -11.99 2.97
N TRP A 23 -7.22 -11.57 2.06
CA TRP A 23 -8.60 -11.18 2.32
C TRP A 23 -9.41 -12.32 2.98
N LYS A 24 -8.89 -13.57 2.98
CA LYS A 24 -9.45 -14.68 3.75
C LYS A 24 -9.24 -14.52 5.26
N ALA A 25 -8.15 -13.87 5.68
CA ALA A 25 -7.92 -13.49 7.06
C ALA A 25 -8.67 -12.19 7.35
N MET A 26 -9.89 -12.32 7.88
CA MET A 26 -10.83 -11.20 8.07
C MET A 26 -10.33 -10.05 8.96
N ASP A 27 -9.16 -10.16 9.58
CA ASP A 27 -8.71 -9.31 10.69
C ASP A 27 -7.46 -8.48 10.38
N SER A 28 -7.10 -8.31 9.10
CA SER A 28 -5.97 -7.46 8.70
C SER A 28 -6.42 -6.12 8.10
N ALA A 29 -5.55 -5.12 8.19
CA ALA A 29 -5.78 -3.79 7.62
C ALA A 29 -4.58 -3.29 6.81
N VAL A 30 -4.83 -2.34 5.92
CA VAL A 30 -3.82 -1.50 5.25
C VAL A 30 -3.81 -0.14 5.89
N MET A 31 -2.62 0.43 6.05
CA MET A 31 -2.48 1.82 6.45
C MET A 31 -1.82 2.62 5.33
N ALA A 32 -2.46 3.70 4.91
CA ALA A 32 -1.84 4.72 4.07
C ALA A 32 -1.22 5.82 4.94
N VAL A 33 -0.03 6.28 4.54
CA VAL A 33 0.69 7.36 5.22
C VAL A 33 1.18 8.38 4.22
N ASP A 34 0.86 9.66 4.43
CA ASP A 34 1.37 10.79 3.64
C ASP A 34 2.27 11.68 4.48
N PHE A 35 3.52 11.85 4.04
CA PHE A 35 4.49 12.74 4.66
C PHE A 35 4.57 14.07 3.90
N SER A 36 3.53 14.90 4.04
CA SER A 36 3.46 16.22 3.37
C SER A 36 3.87 17.36 4.30
N GLY A 37 4.99 18.00 3.95
CA GLY A 37 5.40 19.25 4.60
C GLY A 37 5.73 19.06 6.09
N LYS A 38 4.82 19.54 6.95
CA LYS A 38 4.89 19.53 8.42
C LYS A 38 3.87 18.58 9.06
N HIS A 39 3.08 17.90 8.24
CA HIS A 39 1.99 17.06 8.69
C HIS A 39 2.23 15.63 8.24
N VAL A 40 1.74 14.70 9.06
CA VAL A 40 1.64 13.30 8.68
C VAL A 40 0.16 12.95 8.70
N GLY A 41 -0.37 12.64 7.52
CA GLY A 41 -1.72 12.12 7.37
C GLY A 41 -1.69 10.60 7.41
N VAL A 42 -2.64 10.00 8.10
CA VAL A 42 -2.78 8.55 8.19
C VAL A 42 -4.23 8.16 7.85
N ALA A 43 -4.38 7.06 7.12
CA ALA A 43 -5.68 6.45 6.87
C ALA A 43 -5.54 4.94 7.02
N VAL A 44 -6.56 4.28 7.56
CA VAL A 44 -6.55 2.84 7.77
C VAL A 44 -7.81 2.25 7.15
N ALA A 45 -7.65 1.20 6.38
CA ALA A 45 -8.76 0.46 5.79
C ALA A 45 -8.62 -1.01 6.16
N GLY A 46 -9.69 -1.56 6.74
CA GLY A 46 -9.82 -3.00 6.91
C GLY A 46 -10.25 -3.67 5.61
N HIS A 47 -10.65 -4.94 5.72
CA HIS A 47 -11.24 -5.70 4.62
C HIS A 47 -12.46 -4.97 3.98
N PRO A 48 -12.53 -4.77 2.65
CA PRO A 48 -13.63 -4.07 1.98
C PRO A 48 -15.01 -4.67 2.24
N ALA A 49 -15.14 -5.99 2.37
CA ALA A 49 -16.39 -6.64 2.83
C ALA A 49 -16.89 -6.18 4.22
N ARG A 50 -16.04 -5.58 5.06
CA ARG A 50 -16.44 -4.94 6.34
C ARG A 50 -16.84 -3.47 6.17
N GLY A 51 -16.60 -2.87 5.00
CA GLY A 51 -17.19 -1.60 4.58
C GLY A 51 -16.74 -0.37 5.37
N SER A 52 -15.48 -0.29 5.83
CA SER A 52 -15.05 0.89 6.60
C SER A 52 -13.59 1.26 6.33
N VAL A 53 -13.42 2.36 5.58
CA VAL A 53 -12.19 3.16 5.60
C VAL A 53 -12.32 4.11 6.79
N SER A 54 -11.38 4.00 7.74
CA SER A 54 -11.30 4.90 8.89
C SER A 54 -10.15 5.87 8.65
N CYS A 55 -10.48 7.15 8.53
CA CYS A 55 -9.47 8.20 8.53
C CYS A 55 -9.01 8.43 9.98
N LEU A 56 -7.72 8.33 10.26
CA LEU A 56 -7.20 8.49 11.61
C LEU A 56 -6.00 9.43 11.60
N LEU A 57 -6.07 10.49 12.41
CA LEU A 57 -4.95 11.36 12.83
C LEU A 57 -4.27 12.20 11.74
N THR A 58 -4.35 13.52 11.93
CA THR A 58 -3.31 14.47 11.54
C THR A 58 -2.48 14.84 12.76
N SER A 59 -1.21 14.46 12.78
CA SER A 59 -0.26 15.09 13.70
C SER A 59 0.41 16.27 12.98
N SER A 60 0.24 17.47 13.54
CA SER A 60 0.95 18.68 13.09
C SER A 60 2.21 18.83 13.92
N GLU A 61 3.37 18.68 13.28
CA GLU A 61 4.62 19.02 13.92
C GLU A 61 5.10 20.38 13.46
N LYS A 62 5.28 21.30 14.42
CA LYS A 62 5.92 22.60 14.14
C LYS A 62 7.40 22.45 13.74
N LYS A 63 7.99 21.27 13.92
CA LYS A 63 9.40 20.97 13.68
C LYS A 63 9.61 20.33 12.31
N SER A 64 10.79 20.55 11.74
CA SER A 64 11.17 20.07 10.40
C SER A 64 11.41 18.57 10.31
N GLN A 65 11.42 17.86 11.43
CA GLN A 65 11.66 16.42 11.49
C GLN A 65 10.59 15.75 12.36
N PRO A 66 10.06 14.60 11.91
CA PRO A 66 9.11 13.81 12.70
C PRO A 66 9.73 13.43 14.04
N SER A 67 8.98 13.70 15.11
CA SER A 67 9.34 13.38 16.48
C SER A 67 9.23 11.89 16.75
N ASP A 68 9.91 11.46 17.81
CA ASP A 68 9.84 10.09 18.30
C ASP A 68 8.45 9.70 18.82
N GLU A 69 7.68 10.69 19.29
CA GLU A 69 6.30 10.52 19.73
C GLU A 69 5.38 10.13 18.57
N LEU A 70 5.55 10.78 17.41
CA LEU A 70 4.79 10.46 16.19
C LEU A 70 5.03 9.01 15.73
N PHE A 71 6.26 8.52 15.83
CA PHE A 71 6.54 7.13 15.50
C PHE A 71 5.91 6.15 16.50
N GLY A 72 5.87 6.51 17.79
CA GLY A 72 5.14 5.74 18.81
C GLY A 72 3.65 5.65 18.49
N GLN A 73 3.03 6.78 18.13
CA GLN A 73 1.61 6.82 17.72
C GLN A 73 1.36 5.93 16.50
N LEU A 74 2.21 6.00 15.47
CA LEU A 74 2.10 5.13 14.29
C LEU A 74 2.24 3.64 14.65
N GLU A 75 3.17 3.29 15.53
CA GLU A 75 3.33 1.91 16.00
C GLU A 75 2.11 1.39 16.76
N ASP A 76 1.46 2.26 17.54
CA ASP A 76 0.26 1.91 18.28
C ASP A 76 -0.94 1.70 17.35
N LEU A 77 -1.12 2.55 16.33
CA LEU A 77 -2.13 2.35 15.28
C LEU A 77 -1.94 1.03 14.52
N VAL A 78 -0.68 0.69 14.21
CA VAL A 78 -0.35 -0.55 13.50
C VAL A 78 -0.72 -1.78 14.32
N LYS A 79 -0.55 -1.72 15.65
CA LYS A 79 -0.95 -2.80 16.56
C LYS A 79 -2.47 -2.85 16.74
N GLU A 80 -3.08 -1.69 16.99
CA GLU A 80 -4.52 -1.54 17.24
C GLU A 80 -5.35 -2.07 16.07
N HIS A 81 -5.02 -1.65 14.85
CA HIS A 81 -5.75 -2.03 13.65
C HIS A 81 -5.20 -3.30 12.95
N LYS A 82 -4.21 -3.99 13.56
CA LYS A 82 -3.56 -5.17 12.96
C LYS A 82 -3.08 -4.91 11.52
N VAL A 83 -2.40 -3.78 11.31
CA VAL A 83 -1.94 -3.36 9.98
C VAL A 83 -0.91 -4.36 9.46
N CYS A 84 -1.18 -4.91 8.27
CA CYS A 84 -0.33 -5.92 7.62
C CYS A 84 0.62 -5.33 6.59
N ALA A 85 0.31 -4.16 6.03
CA ALA A 85 1.15 -3.48 5.06
C ALA A 85 0.87 -1.98 5.04
N LEU A 86 1.85 -1.23 4.52
CA LEU A 86 1.77 0.23 4.41
C LEU A 86 1.77 0.69 2.95
N VAL A 87 0.95 1.69 2.66
CA VAL A 87 0.92 2.41 1.39
C VAL A 87 1.40 3.83 1.63
N VAL A 88 2.59 4.17 1.14
CA VAL A 88 3.22 5.46 1.46
C VAL A 88 3.07 6.39 0.26
N GLY A 89 2.52 7.58 0.49
CA GLY A 89 2.40 8.61 -0.55
C GLY A 89 3.76 8.97 -1.13
N TRP A 90 3.85 8.95 -2.47
CA TRP A 90 5.06 9.20 -3.23
C TRP A 90 4.96 10.51 -4.03
N PRO A 91 5.46 11.64 -3.47
CA PRO A 91 5.22 12.98 -4.02
C PRO A 91 6.17 13.28 -5.19
N LEU A 92 5.87 12.71 -6.35
CA LEU A 92 6.60 12.95 -7.58
C LEU A 92 6.37 14.38 -8.12
N GLN A 93 7.32 14.86 -8.92
CA GLN A 93 7.15 16.12 -9.66
C GLN A 93 6.08 15.95 -10.75
N ALA A 94 5.62 17.04 -11.36
CA ALA A 94 4.67 16.98 -12.47
C ALA A 94 5.19 16.09 -13.62
N GLU A 95 6.49 16.12 -13.83
CA GLU A 95 7.26 15.35 -14.82
C GLU A 95 7.51 13.90 -14.40
N GLY A 96 6.98 13.45 -13.26
CA GLY A 96 7.17 12.11 -12.71
C GLY A 96 8.51 11.86 -12.05
N ARG A 97 9.38 12.86 -11.94
CA ARG A 97 10.70 12.66 -11.33
C ARG A 97 10.62 12.66 -9.80
N PRO A 98 11.53 11.95 -9.12
CA PRO A 98 11.69 12.11 -7.68
C PRO A 98 12.36 13.47 -7.39
N GLY A 99 11.75 14.24 -6.49
CA GLY A 99 12.29 15.53 -6.04
C GLY A 99 12.75 15.53 -4.57
N LYS A 100 13.03 16.72 -4.03
CA LYS A 100 13.26 16.93 -2.59
C LYS A 100 12.17 16.30 -1.70
N PRO A 101 10.87 16.36 -2.05
CA PRO A 101 9.82 15.68 -1.28
C PRO A 101 10.00 14.16 -1.17
N CYS A 102 10.34 13.48 -2.27
CA CYS A 102 10.63 12.04 -2.28
C CYS A 102 11.80 11.68 -1.35
N GLY A 103 12.87 12.49 -1.38
CA GLY A 103 14.00 12.32 -0.47
C GLY A 103 13.61 12.41 1.00
N ARG A 104 12.66 13.29 1.36
CA ARG A 104 12.11 13.35 2.72
C ARG A 104 11.36 12.08 3.09
N VAL A 105 10.48 11.58 2.21
CA VAL A 105 9.75 10.32 2.44
C VAL A 105 10.72 9.18 2.74
N LEU A 106 11.73 8.98 1.89
CA LEU A 106 12.74 7.93 2.08
C LEU A 106 13.52 8.12 3.38
N HIS A 107 13.89 9.36 3.73
CA HIS A 107 14.59 9.64 4.98
C HIS A 107 13.75 9.29 6.21
N VAL A 108 12.44 9.59 6.19
CA VAL A 108 11.53 9.23 7.28
C VAL A 108 11.35 7.72 7.37
N LEU A 109 11.17 7.02 6.24
CA LEU A 109 11.06 5.57 6.21
C LEU A 109 12.33 4.88 6.72
N ASP A 110 13.51 5.39 6.37
CA ASP A 110 14.78 4.86 6.88
C ASP A 110 14.87 5.01 8.40
N ARG A 111 14.44 6.16 8.96
CA ARG A 111 14.34 6.34 10.42
C ARG A 111 13.38 5.33 11.06
N ILE A 112 12.22 5.08 10.46
CA ILE A 112 11.25 4.07 10.95
C ILE A 112 11.91 2.68 11.00
N VAL A 113 12.60 2.27 9.93
CA VAL A 113 13.25 0.95 9.83
C VAL A 113 14.40 0.79 10.83
N GLN A 114 15.05 1.89 11.24
CA GLN A 114 16.12 1.85 12.23
C GLN A 114 15.61 1.69 13.68
N ARG A 115 14.34 1.98 13.97
CA ARG A 115 13.77 1.83 15.32
C ARG A 115 13.59 0.36 15.71
N LYS A 116 13.74 0.06 17.01
CA LYS A 116 13.37 -1.24 17.58
C LYS A 116 11.84 -1.32 17.66
N GLY A 117 11.25 -2.45 17.27
CA GLY A 117 9.79 -2.56 17.16
C GLY A 117 9.22 -2.06 15.83
N SER A 118 10.09 -1.84 14.83
CA SER A 118 9.78 -1.25 13.53
C SER A 118 8.41 -1.70 12.98
N MET A 119 7.56 -0.70 12.77
CA MET A 119 6.34 -0.78 11.99
C MET A 119 6.57 -1.48 10.64
N LEU A 120 7.74 -1.27 10.04
CA LEU A 120 8.17 -1.87 8.78
C LEU A 120 9.03 -3.11 9.01
N SER A 121 8.65 -4.22 8.39
CA SER A 121 9.43 -5.46 8.42
C SER A 121 9.18 -6.28 7.17
N LYS A 122 9.85 -7.43 7.02
CA LYS A 122 9.50 -8.39 5.96
C LYS A 122 8.06 -8.90 6.07
N ALA A 123 7.52 -8.97 7.30
CA ALA A 123 6.14 -9.38 7.56
C ALA A 123 5.14 -8.22 7.42
N ARG A 124 5.63 -6.98 7.42
CA ARG A 124 4.85 -5.75 7.21
C ARG A 124 5.56 -4.85 6.21
N PRO A 125 5.53 -5.20 4.92
CA PRO A 125 6.20 -4.42 3.91
C PRO A 125 5.45 -3.11 3.65
N PHE A 126 6.07 -2.26 2.85
CA PHE A 126 5.44 -1.06 2.34
C PHE A 126 5.61 -0.96 0.83
N THR A 127 4.74 -0.17 0.22
CA THR A 127 4.88 0.27 -1.16
C THR A 127 4.82 1.79 -1.25
N LEU A 128 5.36 2.34 -2.33
CA LEU A 128 5.32 3.77 -2.64
C LEU A 128 4.22 3.96 -3.68
N TRP A 129 3.25 4.83 -3.38
CA TRP A 129 2.08 5.05 -4.23
C TRP A 129 2.03 6.49 -4.72
N ASP A 130 1.95 6.66 -6.02
CA ASP A 130 1.80 7.96 -6.66
C ASP A 130 0.32 8.22 -6.96
N ASP A 131 -0.18 9.32 -6.42
CA ASP A 131 -1.59 9.69 -6.50
C ASP A 131 -1.99 10.37 -7.81
N ARG A 132 -1.01 10.61 -8.69
CA ARG A 132 -1.29 11.10 -10.04
C ARG A 132 -2.17 10.06 -10.72
N SER A 133 -3.47 10.35 -10.70
CA SER A 133 -4.51 9.68 -11.48
C SER A 133 -3.88 9.41 -12.83
N GLU A 134 -3.82 8.13 -13.22
CA GLU A 134 -3.31 7.71 -14.52
C GLU A 134 -3.65 8.81 -15.51
N VAL A 135 -2.63 9.58 -15.89
CA VAL A 135 -2.85 10.79 -16.66
C VAL A 135 -3.31 10.26 -17.99
N THR A 136 -4.64 10.21 -18.12
CA THR A 136 -5.46 9.94 -19.28
C THR A 136 -4.78 9.05 -20.30
N ASP A 137 -5.20 7.78 -20.36
CA ASP A 137 -4.93 6.85 -21.47
C ASP A 137 -5.11 7.46 -22.87
N ASN A 138 -5.80 8.60 -22.98
CA ASN A 138 -6.00 9.35 -24.22
C ASN A 138 -4.72 9.89 -24.88
N ASP A 139 -3.56 9.88 -24.22
CA ASP A 139 -2.28 10.33 -24.81
C ASP A 139 -1.15 9.28 -24.70
N ARG A 140 -1.46 8.06 -24.25
CA ARG A 140 -0.48 6.97 -24.22
C ARG A 140 -0.23 6.50 -25.65
N ASN A 141 0.95 6.80 -26.18
CA ASN A 141 1.47 5.99 -27.29
C ASN A 141 1.55 4.55 -26.78
N ASP A 142 1.02 3.58 -27.55
CA ASP A 142 0.99 2.14 -27.22
C ASP A 142 2.36 1.55 -26.81
N ASP A 143 3.46 2.28 -27.06
CA ASP A 143 4.82 1.86 -26.75
C ASP A 143 5.27 2.14 -25.28
N ASP A 144 4.51 2.91 -24.50
CA ASP A 144 4.89 3.27 -23.11
C ASP A 144 4.40 2.25 -22.06
N VAL A 145 4.81 0.98 -22.20
CA VAL A 145 4.53 -0.06 -21.19
C VAL A 145 5.28 0.29 -19.89
N PRO A 146 4.59 0.45 -18.74
CA PRO A 146 5.24 0.70 -17.46
C PRO A 146 6.12 -0.49 -17.05
N ASP A 147 7.22 -0.21 -16.34
CA ASP A 147 8.11 -1.25 -15.85
C ASP A 147 7.47 -2.09 -14.73
N GLU A 148 8.19 -3.13 -14.27
CA GLU A 148 7.73 -4.03 -13.19
C GLU A 148 7.43 -3.30 -11.85
N TRP A 149 7.80 -2.03 -11.72
CA TRP A 149 7.56 -1.17 -10.57
C TRP A 149 6.45 -0.14 -10.83
N GLY A 150 5.76 -0.21 -11.97
CA GLY A 150 4.72 0.74 -12.37
C GLY A 150 5.25 2.09 -12.84
N ARG A 151 6.54 2.18 -13.18
CA ARG A 151 7.17 3.44 -13.63
C ARG A 151 7.14 3.52 -15.16
N SER A 152 6.79 4.68 -15.70
CA SER A 152 6.90 4.94 -17.14
C SER A 152 8.35 4.88 -17.63
N VAL A 153 8.57 4.45 -18.87
CA VAL A 153 9.89 4.41 -19.53
C VAL A 153 10.57 5.78 -19.53
N SER A 154 9.77 6.85 -19.57
CA SER A 154 10.19 8.25 -19.49
C SER A 154 11.01 8.61 -18.24
N PHE A 155 10.96 7.80 -17.18
CA PHE A 155 11.79 7.98 -15.98
C PHE A 155 13.30 7.88 -16.28
N SER A 156 13.67 7.09 -17.28
CA SER A 156 15.07 6.90 -17.68
C SER A 156 15.57 7.99 -18.64
N CYS A 157 14.66 8.71 -19.29
CA CYS A 157 15.02 9.70 -20.28
C CYS A 157 15.56 10.96 -19.60
N THR A 158 16.74 11.43 -20.01
CA THR A 158 17.20 12.79 -19.69
C THR A 158 16.28 13.77 -20.44
N PRO A 159 15.78 14.85 -19.81
CA PRO A 159 14.94 15.80 -20.54
C PRO A 159 15.78 16.37 -21.68
N SER A 160 15.24 16.33 -22.89
CA SER A 160 15.80 17.02 -24.04
C SER A 160 15.63 18.53 -23.82
N VAL A 161 16.53 19.14 -23.06
CA VAL A 161 16.46 20.57 -22.75
C VAL A 161 17.02 21.37 -23.93
N LYS A 162 16.14 22.09 -24.63
CA LYS A 162 16.44 23.35 -25.30
C LYS A 162 15.19 24.24 -25.23
N HIS A 163 14.85 24.82 -24.08
CA HIS A 163 13.97 26.00 -24.03
C HIS A 163 14.05 26.66 -22.64
N ASP A 164 14.50 27.91 -22.60
CA ASP A 164 14.74 28.71 -21.39
C ASP A 164 13.45 29.11 -20.63
N ASP A 165 12.27 28.81 -21.16
CA ASP A 165 10.98 29.27 -20.60
C ASP A 165 10.37 28.32 -19.54
N GLN A 166 10.93 27.13 -19.32
CA GLN A 166 10.34 26.12 -18.43
C GLN A 166 10.62 26.32 -16.92
N ILE A 167 11.51 27.25 -16.56
CA ILE A 167 11.93 27.48 -15.17
C ILE A 167 10.82 28.14 -14.34
N LEU A 168 9.88 28.88 -14.96
CA LEU A 168 8.82 29.56 -14.20
C LEU A 168 7.65 28.63 -13.79
N ILE A 169 7.32 27.62 -14.60
CA ILE A 169 6.14 26.76 -14.39
C ILE A 169 6.34 25.79 -13.21
N SER A 170 7.56 25.29 -13.04
CA SER A 170 7.89 24.34 -11.99
C SER A 170 7.76 24.95 -10.58
N LYS A 171 8.00 26.26 -10.40
CA LYS A 171 7.81 26.94 -9.11
C LYS A 171 6.33 27.10 -8.71
N VAL A 172 5.43 27.29 -9.68
CA VAL A 172 4.02 27.62 -9.42
C VAL A 172 3.22 26.41 -8.92
N ARG A 173 3.53 25.19 -9.37
CA ARG A 173 2.78 23.99 -8.96
C ARG A 173 3.15 23.47 -7.57
N TYR A 174 4.40 23.62 -7.13
CA TYR A 174 4.78 23.26 -5.75
C TYR A 174 4.21 24.22 -4.71
N ALA A 175 4.02 25.50 -5.06
CA ALA A 175 3.44 26.49 -4.15
C ALA A 175 1.93 26.30 -3.93
N ARG A 176 1.24 25.51 -4.77
CA ARG A 176 -0.23 25.34 -4.70
C ARG A 176 -0.68 24.28 -3.67
N SER A 177 0.25 23.56 -3.02
CA SER A 177 -0.07 22.48 -2.07
C SER A 177 0.20 22.81 -0.59
N ASP A 178 0.63 24.04 -0.26
CA ASP A 178 0.70 24.50 1.15
C ASP A 178 -0.65 25.08 1.63
N SER A 179 -1.70 25.00 0.80
CA SER A 179 -3.07 25.12 1.25
C SER A 179 -3.28 24.10 2.39
N LEU A 180 -3.75 24.56 3.55
CA LEU A 180 -4.04 23.79 4.77
C LEU A 180 -5.03 22.62 4.58
N THR A 181 -5.44 22.34 3.33
CA THR A 181 -6.14 21.13 2.93
C THR A 181 -5.46 19.91 3.56
N ASP A 182 -6.28 19.26 4.37
CA ASP A 182 -5.97 18.31 5.42
C ASP A 182 -5.11 17.15 4.93
N SER A 183 -3.90 16.94 5.49
CA SER A 183 -3.03 15.81 5.12
C SER A 183 -3.73 14.46 5.32
N SER A 184 -4.70 14.40 6.25
CA SER A 184 -5.59 13.25 6.45
C SER A 184 -6.43 12.92 5.21
N ASN A 185 -6.94 13.94 4.51
CA ASN A 185 -7.68 13.73 3.27
C ASN A 185 -6.78 13.11 2.22
N ARG A 186 -5.54 13.59 2.11
CA ARG A 186 -4.59 13.04 1.13
C ARG A 186 -4.22 11.59 1.40
N ALA A 187 -4.02 11.21 2.67
CA ALA A 187 -3.80 9.80 3.02
C ALA A 187 -5.04 8.94 2.71
N THR A 188 -6.24 9.49 2.92
CA THR A 188 -7.50 8.84 2.57
C THR A 188 -7.65 8.67 1.06
N ASP A 189 -7.29 9.69 0.26
CA ASP A 189 -7.32 9.65 -1.20
C ASP A 189 -6.35 8.60 -1.74
N ILE A 190 -5.10 8.59 -1.22
CA ILE A 190 -4.08 7.59 -1.54
C ILE A 190 -4.62 6.18 -1.27
N LEU A 191 -5.22 5.97 -0.10
CA LEU A 191 -5.75 4.66 0.30
C LEU A 191 -6.92 4.25 -0.58
N SER A 192 -7.86 5.16 -0.82
CA SER A 192 -9.06 4.89 -1.62
C SER A 192 -8.68 4.51 -3.04
N LYS A 193 -7.81 5.29 -3.69
CA LYS A 193 -7.33 4.97 -5.04
C LYS A 193 -6.50 3.68 -5.09
N PHE A 194 -5.65 3.44 -4.09
CA PHE A 194 -4.91 2.18 -4.01
C PHE A 194 -5.87 0.98 -3.97
N LEU A 195 -6.92 1.07 -3.15
CA LEU A 195 -7.97 0.07 -3.06
C LEU A 195 -8.71 -0.03 -4.39
N ASP A 196 -9.22 1.06 -4.97
CA ASP A 196 -9.95 1.04 -6.23
C ASP A 196 -9.14 0.40 -7.38
N SER A 197 -7.83 0.65 -7.46
CA SER A 197 -6.95 0.09 -8.49
C SER A 197 -6.61 -1.40 -8.31
N HIS A 198 -6.70 -1.94 -7.09
CA HIS A 198 -6.32 -3.34 -6.80
C HIS A 198 -7.49 -4.20 -6.33
N TRP A 199 -8.62 -3.55 -6.05
CA TRP A 199 -9.87 -4.10 -5.56
C TRP A 199 -10.95 -3.77 -6.58
N GLU A 200 -10.77 -4.26 -7.81
CA GLU A 200 -11.91 -4.44 -8.69
C GLU A 200 -12.87 -5.36 -7.94
N CYS A 201 -13.96 -4.78 -7.44
CA CYS A 201 -15.03 -5.49 -6.75
C CYS A 201 -15.58 -6.55 -7.73
N SER A 202 -14.96 -7.72 -7.71
CA SER A 202 -15.30 -8.83 -8.60
C SER A 202 -16.69 -9.39 -8.29
N ASP A 203 -17.30 -8.93 -7.21
CA ASP A 203 -18.68 -9.21 -6.86
C ASP A 203 -19.58 -8.06 -7.34
N LEU A 204 -20.18 -8.26 -8.51
CA LEU A 204 -21.63 -8.10 -8.77
C LEU A 204 -21.90 -8.21 -10.29
N GLY A 205 -21.55 -9.33 -10.95
CA GLY A 205 -21.73 -9.35 -12.40
C GLY A 205 -21.75 -10.63 -13.23
N GLN A 206 -21.63 -11.87 -12.73
CA GLN A 206 -21.87 -13.06 -13.58
C GLN A 206 -22.53 -14.27 -12.87
N ILE A 207 -23.39 -14.05 -11.87
CA ILE A 207 -24.36 -15.08 -11.46
C ILE A 207 -25.71 -14.70 -12.08
N GLY A 208 -25.90 -14.97 -13.38
CA GLY A 208 -27.15 -14.54 -14.01
C GLY A 208 -27.41 -14.82 -15.49
N HIS A 209 -26.80 -15.83 -16.12
CA HIS A 209 -27.41 -16.45 -17.31
C HIS A 209 -26.95 -17.90 -17.45
N ARG A 210 -27.40 -18.76 -16.53
CA ARG A 210 -27.42 -20.20 -16.79
C ARG A 210 -28.64 -20.47 -17.66
N ASP A 211 -28.38 -20.70 -18.93
CA ASP A 211 -29.36 -21.22 -19.87
C ASP A 211 -30.08 -22.43 -19.28
N SER A 212 -31.41 -22.37 -19.44
CA SER A 212 -32.35 -23.42 -19.10
C SER A 212 -32.20 -24.56 -20.11
N THR A 213 -31.19 -25.41 -19.95
CA THR A 213 -31.03 -26.60 -20.82
C THR A 213 -31.01 -27.87 -19.98
N SER A 214 -32.21 -28.48 -19.93
CA SER A 214 -32.54 -29.90 -19.80
C SER A 214 -31.74 -30.80 -18.85
N MET A 215 -32.46 -31.39 -17.90
CA MET A 215 -32.04 -32.52 -17.08
C MET A 215 -31.65 -33.75 -17.92
N PRO A 216 -30.63 -34.51 -17.50
CA PRO A 216 -30.62 -35.95 -17.66
C PRO A 216 -30.81 -36.66 -16.32
N SER A 217 -31.68 -37.65 -16.41
CA SER A 217 -32.06 -38.71 -15.49
C SER A 217 -30.97 -39.26 -14.55
N VAL A 218 -31.43 -39.49 -13.33
CA VAL A 218 -30.92 -40.35 -12.25
C VAL A 218 -30.23 -41.63 -12.74
N ALA A 219 -29.02 -41.89 -12.22
CA ALA A 219 -28.47 -43.23 -12.06
C ALA A 219 -27.72 -43.35 -10.72
N SER A 220 -28.25 -44.21 -9.87
CA SER A 220 -27.76 -44.64 -8.56
C SER A 220 -26.38 -45.29 -8.62
N ARG A 221 -25.60 -45.14 -7.54
CA ARG A 221 -24.54 -46.03 -6.99
C ARG A 221 -23.58 -45.17 -6.15
N GLU A 222 -22.98 -45.58 -5.05
CA GLU A 222 -23.01 -46.77 -4.19
C GLU A 222 -22.22 -46.32 -2.95
N THR A 223 -22.77 -46.52 -1.77
CA THR A 223 -22.14 -46.24 -0.47
C THR A 223 -20.99 -47.22 -0.21
N LYS A 224 -19.80 -46.71 0.13
CA LYS A 224 -18.72 -47.49 0.75
C LYS A 224 -18.02 -46.70 1.86
N ASP A 225 -18.47 -46.98 3.07
CA ASP A 225 -17.73 -47.40 4.26
C ASP A 225 -16.26 -46.98 4.48
N ILE A 226 -16.06 -46.39 5.67
CA ILE A 226 -15.14 -46.80 6.75
C ILE A 226 -13.65 -46.86 6.41
N ILE A 227 -12.84 -46.04 7.11
CA ILE A 227 -11.73 -46.52 7.97
C ILE A 227 -11.35 -45.43 8.98
N SER A 228 -11.40 -45.85 10.23
CA SER A 228 -10.91 -45.23 11.45
C SER A 228 -9.37 -45.30 11.50
N SER A 229 -8.69 -44.26 11.98
CA SER A 229 -7.40 -44.46 12.64
C SER A 229 -7.13 -43.37 13.68
N GLU A 230 -7.26 -43.79 14.93
CA GLU A 230 -6.70 -43.18 16.13
C GLU A 230 -5.17 -42.99 16.05
N GLY A 231 -4.69 -42.01 16.81
CA GLY A 231 -3.42 -42.15 17.52
C GLY A 231 -2.30 -41.19 17.12
N ARG A 232 -1.99 -40.23 18.00
CA ARG A 232 -0.86 -40.37 18.95
C ARG A 232 -0.67 -39.14 19.83
N SER A 233 -0.72 -39.42 21.11
CA SER A 233 -0.20 -38.64 22.22
C SER A 233 1.33 -38.45 22.14
N ARG A 234 1.82 -37.26 22.51
CA ARG A 234 3.14 -36.96 23.13
C ARG A 234 3.13 -35.49 23.55
N ALA A 235 2.90 -35.16 24.83
CA ALA A 235 3.82 -35.22 25.96
C ALA A 235 5.01 -34.25 25.86
N SER A 236 5.00 -33.29 26.79
CA SER A 236 6.13 -32.80 27.60
C SER A 236 7.30 -32.08 26.91
N MET A 237 7.50 -30.81 27.27
CA MET A 237 8.66 -30.47 28.12
C MET A 237 8.57 -29.03 28.64
N GLU A 238 8.50 -28.93 29.96
CA GLU A 238 9.04 -27.80 30.74
C GLU A 238 10.45 -27.44 30.26
N LYS A 239 10.75 -26.14 30.24
CA LYS A 239 12.05 -25.63 30.67
C LYS A 239 11.92 -24.20 31.17
N MET A 240 11.68 -24.13 32.48
CA MET A 240 12.39 -23.27 33.43
C MET A 240 13.74 -22.79 32.87
N LEU A 241 14.00 -21.48 32.91
CA LEU A 241 15.33 -20.92 33.18
C LEU A 241 15.15 -19.44 33.55
N LEU A 242 15.35 -19.19 34.85
CA LEU A 242 15.99 -18.04 35.51
C LEU A 242 15.93 -16.67 34.82
#